data_AF-A0A7X8X268-F1
#
_entry.id   AF-A0A7X8X268-F1
#
_cell.length_a   1.000
_cell.length_b   1.000
_cell.length_c   1.000
_cell.angle_alpha   90.00
_cell.angle_beta   90.00
_cell.angle_gamma   90.00
#
_symmetry.space_group_name_H-M   'P 1'
#
loop_
_entity.id
_entity.type
_entity.pdbx_description
1 polymer ?
#
loop_
_entity_poly.entity_id
_entity_poly.type
_entity_poly.pdbx_seq_one_letter_code
_entity_poly.pdbx_strand_id
1 'polypeptide(L)'
;MELYKTFKKKKNKTIFVLSFSFLIIIILSLYLFFQNHFSKDVSYSLLLVLLVIYLVFIMYYRSILLEVMMKFHYYEMINDNLGLLEPHTTLYTKNWLNFLEQEFLKYYENDKLIFYYKFYRKLPKLGRTGQAFFSVVVSKKENHNFYDDEVNKLIEEAFDNYKDQKRVKKQIMIQFKKYKKYNENSLEELREIINFKNGDFVYINLPVGYFVNEDKVYFLRPKKRYSHKYYYFTCKMAKHLSYVDDGDKDE
;
A
#
# COMPACT_ATOMS: atom_id res chain seq x y z
N MET A 1 18.61 -9.39 3.29
CA MET A 1 18.21 -10.44 4.26
C MET A 1 18.26 -9.97 5.72
N GLU A 2 19.27 -9.19 6.12
CA GLU A 2 19.42 -8.69 7.50
C GLU A 2 18.30 -7.72 7.92
N LEU A 3 17.95 -6.75 7.06
CA LEU A 3 16.87 -5.79 7.33
C LEU A 3 15.51 -6.48 7.57
N TYR A 4 15.16 -7.50 6.78
CA TYR A 4 13.95 -8.29 7.01
C TYR A 4 13.91 -8.91 8.41
N LYS A 5 15.01 -9.56 8.84
CA LYS A 5 15.12 -10.14 10.19
C LYS A 5 15.00 -9.06 11.26
N THR A 6 15.62 -7.91 11.06
CA THR A 6 15.57 -6.76 11.98
C THR A 6 14.15 -6.23 12.13
N PHE A 7 13.44 -5.96 11.04
CA PHE A 7 12.05 -5.49 11.09
C PHE A 7 11.08 -6.55 11.62
N LYS A 8 11.33 -7.84 11.36
CA LYS A 8 10.57 -8.94 11.95
C LYS A 8 10.72 -8.96 13.48
N LYS A 9 11.95 -8.85 14.00
CA LYS A 9 12.23 -8.75 15.43
C LYS A 9 11.59 -7.50 16.03
N LYS A 10 11.72 -6.34 15.38
CA LYS A 10 11.14 -5.08 15.84
C LYS A 10 9.61 -5.17 15.93
N LYS A 11 8.95 -5.70 14.90
CA LYS A 11 7.50 -5.96 14.88
C LYS A 11 7.07 -6.82 16.07
N ASN A 12 7.73 -7.96 16.25
CA ASN A 12 7.39 -8.89 17.33
C ASN A 12 7.63 -8.27 18.71
N LYS A 13 8.72 -7.50 18.89
CA LYS A 13 9.00 -6.76 20.12
C LYS A 13 7.93 -5.71 20.41
N THR A 14 7.51 -4.92 19.40
CA THR A 14 6.44 -3.91 19.57
C THR A 14 5.12 -4.57 19.96
N ILE A 15 4.72 -5.65 19.27
CA ILE A 15 3.51 -6.41 19.62
C ILE A 15 3.62 -6.98 21.03
N PHE A 16 4.77 -7.56 21.38
CA PHE A 16 5.01 -8.11 22.72
C PHE A 16 4.87 -7.03 23.81
N VAL A 17 5.48 -5.86 23.65
CA VAL A 17 5.37 -4.74 24.62
C VAL A 17 3.90 -4.29 24.78
N LEU A 18 3.14 -4.22 23.69
CA LEU A 18 1.72 -3.84 23.73
C LEU A 18 0.85 -4.90 24.42
N SER A 19 1.06 -6.18 24.10
CA SER A 19 0.29 -7.28 24.68
C SER A 19 0.67 -7.57 26.12
N PHE A 20 1.96 -7.50 26.47
CA PHE A 20 2.45 -7.74 27.82
C PHE A 20 2.05 -6.62 28.78
N SER A 21 2.09 -5.36 28.34
CA SER A 21 1.59 -4.24 29.16
C SER A 21 0.08 -4.37 29.46
N PHE A 22 -0.72 -4.84 28.50
CA PHE A 22 -2.13 -5.15 28.73
C PHE A 22 -2.31 -6.26 29.77
N LEU A 23 -1.53 -7.33 29.65
CA LEU A 23 -1.58 -8.46 30.59
C LEU A 23 -1.20 -8.04 32.01
N ILE A 24 -0.21 -7.16 32.17
CA ILE A 24 0.13 -6.56 33.48
C ILE A 24 -1.07 -5.83 34.07
N ILE A 25 -1.79 -5.03 33.28
CA ILE A 25 -2.97 -4.29 33.75
C ILE A 25 -4.07 -5.25 34.22
N ILE A 26 -4.30 -6.34 33.49
CA ILE A 26 -5.26 -7.38 33.89
C ILE A 26 -4.84 -8.04 35.22
N ILE A 27 -3.57 -8.39 35.37
CA ILE A 27 -3.08 -9.00 36.61
C ILE A 27 -3.23 -8.02 37.78
N LEU A 28 -2.87 -6.75 37.58
CA LEU A 28 -3.00 -5.71 38.60
C LEU A 28 -4.46 -5.47 38.97
N SER A 29 -5.37 -5.49 37.99
CA SER A 29 -6.80 -5.30 38.23
C SER A 29 -7.41 -6.45 39.03
N LEU A 30 -7.05 -7.70 38.69
CA LEU A 30 -7.46 -8.87 39.45
C LEU A 30 -6.92 -8.81 40.88
N TYR A 31 -5.63 -8.47 41.05
CA TYR A 31 -5.02 -8.32 42.37
C TYR A 31 -5.76 -7.29 43.23
N LEU A 32 -6.05 -6.10 42.68
CA LEU A 32 -6.78 -5.04 43.39
C LEU A 32 -8.23 -5.42 43.72
N PHE A 33 -8.83 -6.34 42.96
CA PHE A 33 -10.21 -6.78 43.18
C PHE A 33 -10.33 -7.86 44.26
N PHE A 34 -9.33 -8.73 44.39
CA PHE A 34 -9.32 -9.81 45.38
C PHE A 34 -8.75 -9.40 46.75
N GLN A 35 -8.17 -8.20 46.87
CA GLN A 35 -7.70 -7.65 48.13
C GLN A 35 -8.86 -7.09 48.97
N ASN A 36 -9.10 -7.65 50.15
CA ASN A 36 -10.13 -7.19 51.10
C ASN A 36 -9.86 -5.81 51.73
N HIS A 37 -8.69 -5.22 51.48
CA HIS A 37 -8.29 -3.95 52.08
C HIS A 37 -8.88 -2.72 51.38
N PHE A 38 -9.31 -2.83 50.12
CA PHE A 38 -9.88 -1.72 49.36
C PHE A 38 -11.39 -1.87 49.25
N SER A 39 -12.12 -0.75 49.38
CA SER A 39 -13.51 -0.73 48.94
C SER A 39 -13.57 -0.94 47.43
N LYS A 40 -14.60 -1.65 46.97
CA LYS A 40 -14.77 -1.95 45.53
C LYS A 40 -14.75 -0.69 44.67
N ASP A 41 -15.30 0.41 45.18
CA ASP A 41 -15.34 1.71 44.49
C ASP A 41 -13.94 2.32 44.26
N VAL A 42 -13.02 2.13 45.22
CA VAL A 42 -11.63 2.58 45.06
C VAL A 42 -10.90 1.73 44.02
N SER A 43 -11.10 0.41 44.04
CA SER A 43 -10.51 -0.51 43.05
C SER A 43 -11.00 -0.22 41.63
N TYR A 44 -12.30 0.07 41.46
CA TYR A 44 -12.85 0.46 40.15
C TYR A 44 -12.30 1.80 39.66
N SER A 45 -12.14 2.77 40.56
CA SER A 45 -11.59 4.09 40.21
C SER A 45 -10.14 4.00 39.74
N LEU A 46 -9.31 3.22 40.45
CA LEU A 46 -7.92 2.94 40.04
C LEU A 46 -7.85 2.22 38.68
N LEU A 47 -8.72 1.24 38.45
CA LEU A 47 -8.79 0.53 37.18
C LEU A 47 -9.14 1.48 36.02
N LEU A 48 -10.10 2.37 36.21
CA LEU A 48 -10.48 3.35 35.19
C LEU A 48 -9.29 4.24 34.82
N VAL A 49 -8.54 4.73 35.80
CA VAL A 49 -7.34 5.54 35.55
C VAL A 49 -6.29 4.75 34.78
N LEU A 50 -6.02 3.49 35.16
CA LEU A 50 -5.08 2.62 34.45
C LEU A 50 -5.50 2.35 33.00
N LEU A 51 -6.80 2.15 32.75
CA LEU A 51 -7.33 1.97 31.41
C LEU A 51 -7.17 3.22 30.56
N VAL A 52 -7.41 4.42 31.11
CA VAL A 52 -7.19 5.69 30.39
C VAL A 52 -5.71 5.85 30.03
N ILE A 53 -4.80 5.61 30.98
CA ILE A 53 -3.35 5.65 30.72
C ILE A 53 -2.96 4.66 29.61
N TYR A 54 -3.51 3.44 29.65
CA TYR A 54 -3.24 2.43 28.64
C TYR A 54 -3.79 2.80 27.26
N LEU A 55 -4.95 3.45 27.20
CA LEU A 55 -5.54 3.90 25.95
C LEU A 55 -4.65 4.96 25.29
N VAL A 56 -4.15 5.94 26.07
CA VAL A 56 -3.17 6.93 25.59
C VAL A 56 -1.88 6.24 25.12
N PHE A 57 -1.40 5.25 25.88
CA PHE A 57 -0.23 4.45 25.51
C PHE A 57 -0.41 3.70 24.18
N ILE A 58 -1.57 3.06 23.96
CA ILE A 58 -1.89 2.41 22.68
C ILE A 58 -1.91 3.43 21.55
N MET A 59 -2.54 4.59 21.76
CA MET A 59 -2.62 5.64 20.72
C MET A 59 -1.22 6.09 20.28
N TYR A 60 -0.29 6.26 21.22
CA TYR A 60 1.10 6.59 20.94
C TYR A 60 1.81 5.47 20.16
N TYR A 61 1.72 4.23 20.64
CA TYR A 61 2.39 3.09 20.02
C TYR A 61 1.76 2.64 18.69
N ARG A 62 0.51 3.00 18.42
CA ARG A 62 -0.19 2.67 17.18
C ARG A 62 0.57 3.15 15.95
N SER A 63 1.04 4.38 15.95
CA SER A 63 1.79 4.96 14.81
C SER A 63 3.10 4.20 14.57
N ILE A 64 3.83 3.88 15.64
CA ILE A 64 5.06 3.10 15.58
C ILE A 64 4.79 1.69 15.04
N LEU A 65 3.73 1.03 15.53
CA LEU A 65 3.34 -0.30 15.07
C LEU A 65 3.00 -0.30 13.58
N LEU A 66 2.21 0.69 13.12
CA LEU A 66 1.85 0.82 11.70
C LEU A 66 3.09 0.99 10.82
N GLU A 67 4.01 1.87 11.19
CA GLU A 67 5.26 2.08 10.46
C GLU A 67 6.11 0.79 10.39
N VAL A 68 6.30 0.12 11.53
CA VAL A 68 7.07 -1.13 11.60
C VAL A 68 6.40 -2.24 10.79
N MET A 69 5.06 -2.33 10.79
CA MET A 69 4.33 -3.29 9.97
C MET A 69 4.47 -3.00 8.48
N MET A 70 4.37 -1.74 8.04
CA MET A 70 4.56 -1.36 6.63
C MET A 70 5.98 -1.72 6.16
N LYS A 71 7.00 -1.36 6.94
CA LYS A 71 8.40 -1.71 6.64
C LYS A 71 8.62 -3.22 6.62
N PHE A 72 8.08 -3.94 7.60
CA PHE A 72 8.15 -5.40 7.64
C PHE A 72 7.58 -6.03 6.35
N HIS A 73 6.36 -5.63 5.95
CA HIS A 73 5.74 -6.17 4.74
C HIS A 73 6.50 -5.80 3.47
N TYR A 74 7.06 -4.58 3.38
CA TYR A 74 7.92 -4.20 2.28
C TYR A 74 9.14 -5.13 2.13
N TYR A 75 9.89 -5.32 3.23
CA TYR A 75 11.07 -6.20 3.20
C TYR A 75 10.71 -7.69 3.04
N GLU A 76 9.52 -8.09 3.45
CA GLU A 76 8.97 -9.43 3.18
C GLU A 76 8.78 -9.63 1.67
N MET A 77 8.18 -8.68 0.96
CA MET A 77 8.00 -8.76 -0.50
C MET A 77 9.34 -8.82 -1.25
N ILE A 78 10.32 -8.01 -0.83
CA ILE A 78 11.67 -8.06 -1.43
C ILE A 78 12.32 -9.42 -1.21
N ASN A 79 12.17 -9.99 0.00
CA ASN A 79 12.75 -11.27 0.34
C ASN A 79 12.06 -12.45 -0.38
N ASP A 80 10.74 -12.37 -0.59
CA ASP A 80 9.97 -13.39 -1.30
C ASP A 80 10.32 -13.44 -2.80
N ASN A 81 10.69 -12.31 -3.39
CA ASN A 81 11.19 -12.16 -4.76
C ASN A 81 10.43 -13.00 -5.80
N LEU A 82 9.12 -12.74 -5.96
CA LEU A 82 8.20 -13.52 -6.81
C LEU A 82 8.48 -13.50 -8.32
N GLY A 83 9.55 -12.82 -8.75
CA GLY A 83 9.99 -12.80 -10.14
C GLY A 83 8.99 -12.18 -11.13
N LEU A 84 9.29 -12.42 -12.40
CA LEU A 84 8.56 -11.93 -13.55
C LEU A 84 7.20 -12.66 -13.73
N LEU A 85 6.24 -11.95 -14.30
CA LEU A 85 4.91 -12.43 -14.67
C LEU A 85 4.80 -12.48 -16.19
N GLU A 86 4.04 -13.45 -16.70
CA GLU A 86 3.77 -13.61 -18.12
C GLU A 86 2.41 -12.98 -18.44
N PRO A 87 2.37 -11.87 -19.20
CA PRO A 87 1.13 -11.30 -19.71
C PRO A 87 0.59 -12.13 -20.88
N HIS A 88 -0.72 -12.18 -21.05
CA HIS A 88 -1.36 -12.85 -22.20
C HIS A 88 -1.23 -12.04 -23.49
N THR A 89 -0.90 -10.75 -23.40
CA THR A 89 -0.71 -9.87 -24.56
C THR A 89 0.42 -8.88 -24.33
N THR A 90 1.03 -8.45 -25.43
CA THR A 90 2.11 -7.46 -25.44
C THR A 90 1.61 -6.08 -25.01
N LEU A 91 2.26 -5.50 -24.00
CA LEU A 91 1.99 -4.15 -23.53
C LEU A 91 2.58 -3.10 -24.48
N TYR A 92 2.21 -1.82 -24.29
CA TYR A 92 2.66 -0.70 -25.14
C TYR A 92 2.25 -0.80 -26.62
N THR A 93 1.28 -1.65 -26.93
CA THR A 93 0.64 -1.71 -28.24
C THR A 93 -0.50 -0.71 -28.34
N LYS A 94 -0.93 -0.38 -29.56
CA LYS A 94 -2.12 0.46 -29.79
C LYS A 94 -3.37 -0.12 -29.10
N ASN A 95 -3.52 -1.44 -29.14
CA ASN A 95 -4.65 -2.12 -28.50
C ASN A 95 -4.62 -1.96 -26.98
N TRP A 96 -3.44 -2.06 -26.35
CA TRP A 96 -3.30 -1.83 -24.92
C TRP A 96 -3.59 -0.38 -24.52
N LEU A 97 -3.11 0.61 -25.28
CA LEU A 97 -3.42 2.02 -25.04
C LEU A 97 -4.91 2.32 -25.20
N ASN A 98 -5.55 1.75 -26.23
CA ASN A 98 -7.00 1.86 -26.42
C ASN A 98 -7.78 1.26 -25.24
N PHE A 99 -7.32 0.13 -24.70
CA PHE A 99 -7.91 -0.48 -23.52
C PHE A 99 -7.81 0.45 -22.29
N LEU A 100 -6.66 1.12 -22.09
CA LEU A 100 -6.53 2.13 -21.03
C LEU A 100 -7.48 3.32 -21.24
N GLU A 101 -7.66 3.79 -22.48
CA GLU A 101 -8.59 4.88 -22.82
C GLU A 101 -10.07 4.49 -22.63
N GLN A 102 -10.41 3.20 -22.71
CA GLN A 102 -11.76 2.71 -22.41
C GLN A 102 -12.03 2.68 -20.90
N GLU A 103 -11.02 2.34 -20.11
CA GLU A 103 -11.15 2.22 -18.64
C GLU A 103 -10.98 3.55 -17.90
N PHE A 104 -10.18 4.48 -18.44
CA PHE A 104 -9.76 5.72 -17.78
C PHE A 104 -9.88 6.95 -18.69
N LEU A 105 -10.02 8.12 -18.08
CA LEU A 105 -9.96 9.39 -18.79
C LEU A 105 -8.51 9.77 -19.06
N LYS A 106 -8.14 9.97 -20.33
CA LYS A 106 -6.86 10.55 -20.71
C LYS A 106 -6.87 12.05 -20.42
N TYR A 107 -5.96 12.51 -19.58
CA TYR A 107 -5.85 13.93 -19.22
C TYR A 107 -4.75 14.64 -20.00
N TYR A 108 -3.61 13.98 -20.13
CA TYR A 108 -2.38 14.58 -20.62
C TYR A 108 -1.55 13.56 -21.39
N GLU A 109 -0.94 14.01 -22.47
CA GLU A 109 -0.07 13.21 -23.31
C GLU A 109 1.03 14.10 -23.89
N ASN A 110 2.29 13.70 -23.70
CA ASN A 110 3.44 14.33 -24.35
C ASN A 110 4.42 13.27 -24.86
N ASP A 111 5.62 13.68 -25.28
CA ASP A 111 6.66 12.78 -25.79
C ASP A 111 7.29 11.88 -24.72
N LYS A 112 7.12 12.21 -23.44
CA LYS A 112 7.70 11.49 -22.31
C LYS A 112 6.72 10.52 -21.68
N LEU A 113 5.45 10.91 -21.53
CA LEU A 113 4.46 10.17 -20.75
C LEU A 113 3.03 10.37 -21.25
N ILE A 114 2.15 9.48 -20.80
CA ILE A 114 0.70 9.62 -20.90
C ILE A 114 0.12 9.48 -19.49
N PHE A 115 -0.79 10.39 -19.12
CA PHE A 115 -1.45 10.40 -17.83
C PHE A 115 -2.94 10.11 -17.99
N TYR A 116 -3.38 9.03 -17.34
CA TYR A 116 -4.77 8.62 -17.25
C TYR A 116 -5.24 8.68 -15.81
N TYR A 117 -6.52 8.99 -15.59
CA TYR A 117 -7.09 8.96 -14.26
C TYR A 117 -8.57 8.58 -14.24
N LYS A 118 -9.05 8.21 -13.05
CA LYS A 118 -10.45 7.91 -12.75
C LYS A 118 -10.74 8.15 -11.27
N PHE A 119 -11.83 8.85 -11.00
CA PHE A 119 -12.37 8.97 -9.65
C PHE A 119 -13.37 7.86 -9.38
N TYR A 120 -13.11 7.07 -8.34
CA TYR A 120 -14.01 6.06 -7.84
C TYR A 120 -14.80 6.60 -6.66
N ARG A 121 -16.13 6.55 -6.72
CA ARG A 121 -16.97 6.79 -5.52
C ARG A 121 -16.75 5.71 -4.44
N LYS A 122 -16.47 4.49 -4.90
CA LYS A 122 -16.12 3.32 -4.12
C LYS A 122 -15.24 2.43 -5.01
N LEU A 123 -14.13 1.92 -4.46
CA LEU A 123 -13.28 1.00 -5.20
C LEU A 123 -14.03 -0.32 -5.45
N PRO A 124 -13.98 -0.87 -6.67
CA PRO A 124 -14.71 -2.08 -7.01
C PRO A 124 -14.17 -3.26 -6.18
N LYS A 125 -15.06 -4.23 -5.88
CA LYS A 125 -14.76 -5.42 -5.07
C LYS A 125 -14.25 -5.15 -3.64
N LEU A 126 -14.23 -3.90 -3.18
CA LEU A 126 -13.86 -3.53 -1.81
C LEU A 126 -15.03 -2.90 -1.04
N GLY A 127 -15.29 -3.41 0.17
CA GLY A 127 -16.25 -2.81 1.09
C GLY A 127 -15.73 -1.52 1.73
N ARG A 128 -16.61 -0.51 1.87
CA ARG A 128 -16.38 0.72 2.67
C ARG A 128 -15.02 1.38 2.40
N THR A 129 -14.77 1.84 1.19
CA THR A 129 -13.52 2.55 0.84
C THR A 129 -13.67 4.07 0.83
N GLY A 130 -14.89 4.57 0.60
CA GLY A 130 -15.10 5.98 0.26
C GLY A 130 -14.53 6.32 -1.11
N GLN A 131 -14.45 7.61 -1.39
CA GLN A 131 -13.94 8.14 -2.66
C GLN A 131 -12.43 7.94 -2.78
N ALA A 132 -11.97 7.59 -3.99
CA ALA A 132 -10.57 7.35 -4.31
C ALA A 132 -10.23 7.95 -5.68
N PHE A 133 -9.04 8.54 -5.77
CA PHE A 133 -8.41 8.94 -7.02
C PHE A 133 -7.47 7.83 -7.47
N PHE A 134 -7.68 7.33 -8.68
CA PHE A 134 -6.83 6.32 -9.29
C PHE A 134 -6.20 6.89 -10.55
N SER A 135 -4.89 6.79 -10.67
CA SER A 135 -4.15 7.24 -11.85
C SER A 135 -3.27 6.13 -12.43
N VAL A 136 -3.09 6.19 -13.75
CA VAL A 136 -2.14 5.37 -14.49
C VAL A 136 -1.21 6.29 -15.25
N VAL A 137 0.09 6.15 -15.02
CA VAL A 137 1.12 6.89 -15.75
C VAL A 137 1.83 5.92 -16.66
N VAL A 138 1.87 6.21 -17.96
CA VAL A 138 2.58 5.37 -18.94
C VAL A 138 3.79 6.14 -19.44
N SER A 139 4.99 5.68 -19.12
CA SER A 139 6.21 6.28 -19.63
C SER A 139 6.50 5.81 -21.06
N LYS A 140 6.73 6.76 -21.97
CA LYS A 140 7.16 6.52 -23.35
C LYS A 140 8.68 6.32 -23.47
N LYS A 141 9.46 6.77 -22.49
CA LYS A 141 10.95 6.74 -22.52
C LYS A 141 11.53 5.90 -21.39
N GLU A 142 12.50 5.04 -21.71
CA GLU A 142 13.18 4.14 -20.76
C GLU A 142 13.91 4.90 -19.62
N ASN A 143 14.30 6.16 -19.81
CA ASN A 143 15.02 6.96 -18.81
C ASN A 143 14.13 7.94 -18.03
N HIS A 144 12.81 7.89 -18.19
CA HIS A 144 11.94 8.80 -17.44
C HIS A 144 11.94 8.42 -15.96
N ASN A 145 12.14 9.41 -15.09
CA ASN A 145 12.00 9.25 -13.66
C ASN A 145 10.52 9.36 -13.28
N PHE A 146 10.01 8.34 -12.61
CA PHE A 146 8.63 8.27 -12.15
C PHE A 146 8.28 9.24 -11.02
N TYR A 147 9.29 9.76 -10.35
CA TYR A 147 9.19 10.71 -9.25
C TYR A 147 9.52 12.14 -9.68
N ASP A 148 9.49 12.42 -10.99
CA ASP A 148 9.69 13.76 -11.53
C ASP A 148 8.51 14.68 -11.12
N ASP A 149 8.83 15.95 -10.88
CA ASP A 149 7.85 16.97 -10.45
C ASP A 149 6.74 17.17 -11.48
N GLU A 150 7.01 16.87 -12.75
CA GLU A 150 6.03 16.90 -13.85
C GLU A 150 4.82 16.00 -13.55
N VAL A 151 5.06 14.77 -13.06
CA VAL A 151 3.97 13.83 -12.73
C VAL A 151 3.18 14.32 -11.53
N ASN A 152 3.86 14.88 -10.52
CA ASN A 152 3.20 15.41 -9.32
C ASN A 152 2.28 16.58 -9.67
N LYS A 153 2.74 17.52 -10.52
CA LYS A 153 1.92 18.64 -11.00
C LYS A 153 0.68 18.18 -11.75
N LEU A 154 0.81 17.20 -12.66
CA LEU A 154 -0.34 16.65 -13.39
C LEU A 154 -1.37 16.01 -12.46
N ILE A 155 -0.92 15.37 -11.38
CA ILE A 155 -1.81 14.81 -10.37
C ILE A 155 -2.51 15.92 -9.59
N GLU A 156 -1.77 16.92 -9.13
CA GLU A 156 -2.33 18.07 -8.40
C GLU A 156 -3.39 18.78 -9.25
N GLU A 157 -3.10 19.07 -10.52
CA GLU A 157 -4.06 19.70 -11.43
C GLU A 157 -5.31 18.84 -11.66
N ALA A 158 -5.14 17.54 -11.91
CA ALA A 158 -6.27 16.64 -12.10
C ALA A 158 -7.12 16.51 -10.81
N PHE A 159 -6.48 16.62 -9.65
CA PHE A 159 -7.12 16.56 -8.34
C PHE A 159 -7.87 17.85 -8.01
N ASP A 160 -7.25 19.01 -8.25
CA ASP A 160 -7.82 20.33 -7.96
C ASP A 160 -9.07 20.62 -8.78
N ASN A 161 -9.11 20.12 -10.01
CA ASN A 161 -10.27 20.23 -10.91
C ASN A 161 -11.46 19.35 -10.49
N TYR A 162 -11.31 18.46 -9.51
CA TYR A 162 -12.38 17.57 -9.06
C TYR A 162 -13.27 18.22 -7.99
N LYS A 163 -14.58 18.31 -8.28
CA LYS A 163 -15.58 18.96 -7.41
C LYS A 163 -15.59 18.47 -5.96
N ASP A 164 -15.31 17.18 -5.73
CA ASP A 164 -15.36 16.53 -4.42
C ASP A 164 -13.96 16.26 -3.85
N GLN A 165 -12.91 16.97 -4.29
CA GLN A 165 -11.50 16.68 -3.92
C GLN A 165 -11.27 16.48 -2.41
N LYS A 166 -11.90 17.28 -1.54
CA LYS A 166 -11.78 17.19 -0.07
C LYS A 166 -12.26 15.86 0.52
N ARG A 167 -13.09 15.10 -0.20
CA ARG A 167 -13.62 13.80 0.22
C ARG A 167 -12.71 12.64 -0.19
N VAL A 168 -11.79 12.88 -1.12
CA VAL A 168 -10.84 11.89 -1.60
C VAL A 168 -9.68 11.79 -0.62
N LYS A 169 -9.66 10.70 0.15
CA LYS A 169 -8.56 10.39 1.08
C LYS A 169 -7.64 9.28 0.58
N LYS A 170 -7.92 8.74 -0.62
CA LYS A 170 -7.22 7.59 -1.18
C LYS A 170 -6.70 7.95 -2.55
N GLN A 171 -5.40 7.88 -2.72
CA GLN A 171 -4.70 8.12 -3.96
C GLN A 171 -3.90 6.86 -4.30
N ILE A 172 -4.20 6.28 -5.47
CA ILE A 172 -3.57 5.06 -5.94
C ILE A 172 -3.05 5.33 -7.35
N MET A 173 -1.76 5.11 -7.54
CA MET A 173 -1.08 5.31 -8.81
C MET A 173 -0.36 4.04 -9.23
N ILE A 174 -0.51 3.69 -10.50
CA ILE A 174 0.26 2.64 -11.16
C ILE A 174 1.08 3.28 -12.27
N GLN A 175 2.38 3.01 -12.29
CA GLN A 175 3.30 3.64 -13.24
C GLN A 175 3.93 2.57 -14.12
N PHE A 176 3.63 2.59 -15.41
CA PHE A 176 4.18 1.66 -16.39
C PHE A 176 5.48 2.20 -16.99
N LYS A 177 6.55 1.39 -16.94
CA LYS A 177 7.81 1.62 -17.67
C LYS A 177 8.10 0.46 -18.61
N LYS A 178 8.69 0.80 -19.75
CA LYS A 178 9.26 -0.17 -20.68
C LYS A 178 10.77 -0.24 -20.45
N TYR A 179 11.29 -1.44 -20.29
CA TYR A 179 12.72 -1.75 -20.18
C TYR A 179 13.10 -2.74 -21.28
N LYS A 180 14.32 -2.65 -21.81
CA LYS A 180 14.76 -3.61 -22.83
C LYS A 180 14.88 -5.04 -22.29
N LYS A 181 15.50 -5.20 -21.13
CA LYS A 181 15.83 -6.50 -20.52
C LYS A 181 15.74 -6.43 -19.00
N TYR A 182 15.40 -7.54 -18.37
CA TYR A 182 15.45 -7.66 -16.92
C TYR A 182 16.90 -7.63 -16.38
N ASN A 183 17.19 -6.69 -15.48
CA ASN A 183 18.48 -6.54 -14.82
C ASN A 183 18.33 -5.97 -13.40
N GLU A 184 19.41 -5.99 -12.61
CA GLU A 184 19.40 -5.52 -11.22
C GLU A 184 19.01 -4.04 -11.09
N ASN A 185 19.48 -3.16 -11.97
CA ASN A 185 19.14 -1.73 -11.92
C ASN A 185 17.63 -1.49 -12.10
N SER A 186 17.02 -2.14 -13.08
CA SER A 186 15.57 -2.06 -13.31
C SER A 186 14.78 -2.66 -12.15
N LEU A 187 15.31 -3.70 -11.51
CA LEU A 187 14.69 -4.34 -10.36
C LEU A 187 14.74 -3.46 -9.12
N GLU A 188 15.84 -2.76 -8.88
CA GLU A 188 15.98 -1.79 -7.79
C GLU A 188 14.99 -0.64 -7.94
N GLU A 189 14.91 -0.03 -9.13
CA GLU A 189 13.94 1.02 -9.43
C GLU A 189 12.50 0.54 -9.21
N LEU A 190 12.14 -0.65 -9.72
CA LEU A 190 10.79 -1.20 -9.57
C LEU A 190 10.45 -1.65 -8.14
N ARG A 191 11.45 -1.74 -7.25
CA ARG A 191 11.25 -2.01 -5.82
C ARG A 191 10.98 -0.72 -5.04
N GLU A 192 11.27 0.46 -5.59
CA GLU A 192 10.93 1.74 -5.00
C GLU A 192 9.42 1.97 -5.10
N ILE A 193 8.65 1.31 -4.22
CA ILE A 193 7.21 1.53 -4.08
C ILE A 193 6.94 2.55 -2.97
N ILE A 194 5.84 3.28 -3.11
CA ILE A 194 5.25 4.00 -1.98
C ILE A 194 3.98 3.26 -1.57
N ASN A 195 3.92 2.81 -0.31
CA ASN A 195 2.76 2.11 0.24
C ASN A 195 2.40 2.68 1.61
N PHE A 196 1.83 3.88 1.61
CA PHE A 196 1.50 4.61 2.82
C PHE A 196 0.02 4.47 3.16
N LYS A 197 -0.25 4.15 4.44
CA LYS A 197 -1.60 4.12 4.99
C LYS A 197 -1.60 4.62 6.43
N ASN A 198 -2.36 5.69 6.68
CA ASN A 198 -2.64 6.19 8.02
C ASN A 198 -4.13 6.49 8.19
N GLY A 199 -4.84 5.63 8.93
CA GLY A 199 -6.29 5.72 9.09
C GLY A 199 -7.00 5.61 7.74
N ASP A 200 -7.72 6.66 7.38
CA ASP A 200 -8.43 6.79 6.10
C ASP A 200 -7.56 7.26 4.95
N PHE A 201 -6.40 7.85 5.24
CA PHE A 201 -5.49 8.37 4.24
C PHE A 201 -4.65 7.24 3.67
N VAL A 202 -4.67 7.11 2.35
CA VAL A 202 -3.96 6.07 1.61
C VAL A 202 -3.27 6.72 0.43
N TYR A 203 -1.97 6.48 0.30
CA TYR A 203 -1.18 6.90 -0.83
C TYR A 203 -0.33 5.72 -1.29
N ILE A 204 -0.63 5.21 -2.49
CA ILE A 204 0.06 4.07 -3.08
C ILE A 204 0.62 4.49 -4.43
N ASN A 205 1.93 4.31 -4.62
CA ASN A 205 2.58 4.35 -5.91
C ASN A 205 3.23 3.00 -6.19
N LEU A 206 2.80 2.33 -7.26
CA LEU A 206 3.33 1.05 -7.69
C LEU A 206 3.92 1.14 -9.10
N PRO A 207 5.26 1.16 -9.23
CA PRO A 207 5.93 0.96 -10.49
C PRO A 207 5.71 -0.45 -11.04
N VAL A 208 5.46 -0.53 -12.34
CA VAL A 208 5.28 -1.75 -13.12
C VAL A 208 6.23 -1.68 -14.31
N GLY A 209 7.17 -2.62 -14.36
CA GLY A 209 8.13 -2.72 -15.44
C GLY A 209 7.71 -3.78 -16.44
N TYR A 210 7.71 -3.42 -17.71
CA TYR A 210 7.52 -4.32 -18.84
C TYR A 210 8.85 -4.52 -19.56
N PHE A 211 9.30 -5.78 -19.64
CA PHE A 211 10.57 -6.18 -20.26
C PHE A 211 10.31 -6.72 -21.65
N VAL A 212 10.78 -5.99 -22.65
CA VAL A 212 10.40 -6.18 -24.05
C VAL A 212 10.96 -7.45 -24.64
N ASN A 213 12.22 -7.77 -24.32
CA ASN A 213 12.88 -8.95 -24.88
C ASN A 213 12.30 -10.24 -24.30
N GLU A 214 11.83 -10.19 -23.06
CA GLU A 214 11.23 -11.32 -22.37
C GLU A 214 9.71 -11.40 -22.54
N ASP A 215 9.07 -10.34 -23.04
CA ASP A 215 7.61 -10.11 -23.01
C ASP A 215 7.01 -10.38 -21.63
N LYS A 216 7.64 -9.84 -20.57
CA LYS A 216 7.29 -10.11 -19.18
C LYS A 216 7.08 -8.85 -18.37
N VAL A 217 6.33 -8.96 -17.29
CA VAL A 217 6.00 -7.84 -16.39
C VAL A 217 6.54 -8.10 -14.99
N TYR A 218 7.03 -7.06 -14.32
CA TYR A 218 7.39 -7.10 -12.91
C TYR A 218 6.76 -5.93 -12.16
N PHE A 219 6.30 -6.22 -10.96
CA PHE A 219 6.04 -5.23 -9.93
C PHE A 219 6.17 -5.91 -8.56
N LEU A 220 6.53 -5.13 -7.54
CA LEU A 220 6.67 -5.66 -6.19
C LEU A 220 5.28 -6.05 -5.64
N ARG A 221 5.13 -7.31 -5.23
CA ARG A 221 3.85 -7.86 -4.74
C ARG A 221 4.08 -8.91 -3.66
N PRO A 222 3.12 -9.12 -2.73
CA PRO A 222 3.26 -10.10 -1.67
C PRO A 222 2.87 -11.50 -2.14
N LYS A 223 3.51 -12.53 -1.57
CA LYS A 223 3.23 -13.94 -1.88
C LYS A 223 1.93 -14.46 -1.28
N LYS A 224 1.63 -14.04 -0.05
CA LYS A 224 0.49 -14.57 0.73
C LYS A 224 -0.41 -13.48 1.27
N ARG A 225 0.18 -12.50 1.97
CA ARG A 225 -0.59 -11.51 2.73
C ARG A 225 -0.29 -10.10 2.28
N TYR A 226 -1.33 -9.39 1.87
CA TYR A 226 -1.26 -7.97 1.55
C TYR A 226 -1.22 -7.13 2.82
N SER A 227 -0.43 -6.06 2.81
CA SER A 227 -0.31 -5.09 3.92
C SER A 227 -1.67 -4.47 4.28
N HIS A 228 -2.51 -4.22 3.27
CA HIS A 228 -3.90 -3.80 3.43
C HIS A 228 -4.71 -3.98 2.14
N LYS A 229 -6.04 -3.94 2.27
CA LYS A 229 -7.01 -4.09 1.17
C LYS A 229 -6.76 -3.18 -0.04
N TYR A 230 -6.24 -1.97 0.18
CA TYR A 230 -5.96 -1.05 -0.92
C TYR A 230 -4.77 -1.48 -1.76
N TYR A 231 -3.73 -2.07 -1.14
CA TYR A 231 -2.57 -2.58 -1.86
C TYR A 231 -2.91 -3.87 -2.60
N TYR A 232 -3.79 -4.70 -2.02
CA TYR A 232 -4.43 -5.81 -2.74
C TYR A 232 -5.14 -5.34 -4.01
N PHE A 233 -5.98 -4.31 -3.89
CA PHE A 233 -6.65 -3.73 -5.05
C PHE A 233 -5.64 -3.17 -6.08
N THR A 234 -4.60 -2.46 -5.64
CA THR A 234 -3.55 -1.97 -6.54
C THR A 234 -2.85 -3.09 -7.29
N CYS A 235 -2.46 -4.19 -6.61
CA CYS A 235 -1.85 -5.33 -7.27
C CYS A 235 -2.81 -6.04 -8.24
N LYS A 236 -4.08 -6.22 -7.88
CA LYS A 236 -5.10 -6.78 -8.80
C LYS A 236 -5.29 -5.88 -10.02
N MET A 237 -5.32 -4.57 -9.84
CA MET A 237 -5.40 -3.63 -10.95
C MET A 237 -4.13 -3.66 -11.80
N ALA A 238 -2.94 -3.74 -11.20
CA ALA A 238 -1.67 -3.89 -11.94
C ALA A 238 -1.67 -5.14 -12.82
N LYS A 239 -2.11 -6.29 -12.29
CA LYS A 239 -2.27 -7.52 -13.08
C LYS A 239 -3.28 -7.35 -14.21
N HIS A 240 -4.47 -6.82 -13.91
CA HIS A 240 -5.53 -6.59 -14.90
C HIS A 240 -5.05 -5.67 -16.04
N LEU A 241 -4.43 -4.54 -15.70
CA LEU A 241 -3.89 -3.60 -16.67
C LEU A 241 -2.67 -4.14 -17.42
N SER A 242 -2.02 -5.18 -16.91
CA SER A 242 -0.91 -5.88 -17.55
C SER A 242 -1.35 -7.14 -18.30
N TYR A 243 -2.65 -7.44 -18.37
CA TYR A 243 -3.17 -8.71 -18.90
C TYR A 243 -2.50 -9.94 -18.29
N VAL A 244 -2.25 -9.93 -16.98
CA VAL A 244 -1.76 -11.10 -16.25
C VAL A 244 -2.94 -11.76 -15.55
N ASP A 245 -3.14 -13.07 -15.77
CA ASP A 245 -4.17 -13.82 -15.07
C ASP A 245 -3.96 -13.79 -13.55
N ASP A 246 -5.07 -13.62 -12.83
CA ASP A 246 -5.14 -13.93 -11.41
C ASP A 246 -5.13 -15.45 -11.26
N GLY A 247 -3.94 -16.06 -11.35
CA GLY A 247 -3.71 -17.47 -10.97
C GLY A 247 -4.01 -17.75 -9.49
N ASP A 248 -4.30 -16.70 -8.71
CA ASP A 248 -4.89 -16.77 -7.38
C ASP A 248 -6.39 -17.04 -7.54
N LYS A 249 -6.77 -18.33 -7.56
CA LYS A 249 -8.15 -18.70 -7.20
C LYS A 249 -8.45 -18.00 -5.87
N ASP A 250 -9.49 -17.18 -5.86
CA ASP A 250 -9.97 -16.51 -4.64
C ASP A 250 -10.35 -17.61 -3.61
N GLU A 251 -9.39 -18.02 -2.78
CA GLU A 251 -9.59 -18.83 -1.56
C GLU A 251 -9.68 -17.90 -0.33
#